data_AF-A0A1T4RAW8-F1
#
_entry.id   AF-A0A1T4RAW8-F1
#
_cell.length_a   1.000
_cell.length_b   1.000
_cell.length_c   1.000
_cell.angle_alpha   90.00
_cell.angle_beta   90.00
_cell.angle_gamma   90.00
#
_symmetry.space_group_name_H-M   'P 1'
#
loop_
_entity.id
_entity.type
_entity.pdbx_description
1 polymer ?
#
loop_
_entity_poly.entity_id
_entity_poly.type
_entity_poly.pdbx_seq_one_letter_code
_entity_poly.pdbx_strand_id
1 'polypeptide(L)'
;MCTELTPWERVVQFHGHVCPGIAAGYRVAMRMLQELGRQYPPGDECIIRAGKRFCGLDALQLLLGATYGKGNLQVEAEDRYHFELSLPGQSLRIELELTPRLAVYEEQWQQLFQEKLSPVKNGRKSEIIAEMVELAQQVMDLEDEEFFLKVETRQE
;
A
#
# COMPACT_ATOMS: atom_id res chain seq x y z
N MET A 1 -16.13 -17.53 -19.62
CA MET A 1 -14.70 -17.21 -19.62
C MET A 1 -14.41 -16.45 -18.34
N CYS A 2 -13.50 -16.93 -17.52
CA CYS A 2 -13.05 -16.16 -16.34
C CYS A 2 -12.07 -15.12 -16.85
N THR A 3 -12.41 -13.83 -16.74
CA THR A 3 -11.50 -12.72 -17.06
C THR A 3 -10.41 -12.68 -16.00
N GLU A 4 -9.14 -12.56 -16.41
CA GLU A 4 -8.07 -12.32 -15.45
C GLU A 4 -8.21 -10.93 -14.83
N LEU A 5 -8.09 -10.86 -13.50
CA LEU A 5 -8.11 -9.60 -12.77
C LEU A 5 -6.79 -8.86 -12.95
N THR A 6 -6.87 -7.56 -13.14
CA THR A 6 -5.72 -6.65 -13.07
C THR A 6 -5.05 -6.69 -11.69
N PRO A 7 -3.77 -6.27 -11.56
CA PRO A 7 -3.11 -6.21 -10.26
C PRO A 7 -3.89 -5.40 -9.22
N TRP A 8 -4.47 -4.26 -9.62
CA TRP A 8 -5.32 -3.44 -8.75
C TRP A 8 -6.58 -4.19 -8.31
N GLU A 9 -7.32 -4.82 -9.23
CA GLU A 9 -8.53 -5.58 -8.90
C GLU A 9 -8.23 -6.74 -7.95
N ARG A 10 -7.09 -7.42 -8.13
CA ARG A 10 -6.63 -8.47 -7.20
C ARG A 10 -6.37 -7.91 -5.80
N VAL A 11 -5.71 -6.75 -5.70
CA VAL A 11 -5.43 -6.09 -4.41
C VAL A 11 -6.72 -5.66 -3.72
N VAL A 12 -7.64 -5.03 -4.44
CA VAL A 12 -8.95 -4.63 -3.91
C VAL A 12 -9.76 -5.85 -3.48
N GLN A 13 -9.75 -6.94 -4.26
CA GLN A 13 -10.45 -8.17 -3.90
C GLN A 13 -9.87 -8.81 -2.63
N PHE A 14 -8.55 -8.83 -2.49
CA PHE A 14 -7.87 -9.37 -1.30
C PHE A 14 -8.14 -8.51 -0.05
N HIS A 15 -8.09 -7.18 -0.19
CA HIS A 15 -8.34 -6.25 0.91
C HIS A 15 -9.83 -6.12 1.28
N GLY A 16 -10.72 -6.32 0.30
CA GLY A 16 -12.17 -6.33 0.47
C GLY A 16 -12.88 -4.99 0.26
N HIS A 17 -12.14 -3.88 0.08
CA HIS A 17 -12.71 -2.57 -0.26
C HIS A 17 -11.65 -1.64 -0.87
N VAL A 18 -12.09 -0.47 -1.34
CA VAL A 18 -11.22 0.63 -1.77
C VAL A 18 -11.16 1.66 -0.63
N CYS A 19 -9.95 2.07 -0.27
CA CYS A 19 -9.67 3.12 0.70
C CYS A 19 -8.33 3.82 0.36
N PRO A 20 -8.06 5.02 0.91
CA PRO A 20 -6.80 5.71 0.66
C PRO A 20 -5.56 4.90 1.05
N GLY A 21 -5.66 4.10 2.12
CA GLY A 21 -4.57 3.25 2.58
C GLY A 21 -4.20 2.13 1.60
N ILE A 22 -5.18 1.48 0.96
CA ILE A 22 -4.90 0.44 -0.04
C ILE A 22 -4.39 1.03 -1.36
N ALA A 23 -4.88 2.21 -1.76
CA ALA A 23 -4.33 2.97 -2.88
C ALA A 23 -2.85 3.31 -2.66
N ALA A 24 -2.52 3.84 -1.48
CA ALA A 24 -1.13 4.13 -1.11
C ALA A 24 -0.26 2.87 -1.14
N GLY A 25 -0.72 1.76 -0.54
CA GLY A 25 0.00 0.49 -0.57
C GLY A 25 0.24 -0.06 -1.97
N TYR A 26 -0.76 0.05 -2.85
CA TYR A 26 -0.63 -0.37 -4.24
C TYR A 26 0.45 0.42 -4.96
N ARG A 27 0.49 1.75 -4.80
CA ARG A 27 1.55 2.58 -5.37
C ARG A 27 2.93 2.21 -4.86
N VAL A 28 3.08 1.99 -3.55
CA VAL A 28 4.34 1.51 -2.95
C VAL A 28 4.76 0.18 -3.58
N ALA A 29 3.85 -0.78 -3.67
CA ALA A 29 4.13 -2.09 -4.25
C ALA A 29 4.56 -2.00 -5.73
N MET A 30 3.85 -1.21 -6.52
CA MET A 30 4.19 -0.99 -7.93
C MET A 30 5.53 -0.29 -8.10
N ARG A 31 5.85 0.70 -7.24
CA ARG A 31 7.16 1.35 -7.26
C ARG A 31 8.28 0.39 -6.89
N MET A 32 8.10 -0.45 -5.87
CA MET A 32 9.07 -1.49 -5.52
C MET A 32 9.29 -2.47 -6.67
N LEU A 33 8.23 -2.94 -7.33
CA LEU A 33 8.34 -3.80 -8.50
C LEU A 33 9.09 -3.13 -9.66
N GLN A 34 8.89 -1.82 -9.85
CA GLN A 34 9.62 -1.05 -10.87
C GLN A 34 11.12 -0.96 -10.55
N GLU A 35 11.47 -0.64 -9.30
CA GLU A 35 12.88 -0.56 -8.84
C GLU A 35 13.58 -1.92 -8.90
N LEU A 36 12.86 -3.00 -8.59
CA LEU A 36 13.34 -4.38 -8.71
C LEU A 36 13.65 -4.76 -10.17
N GLY A 37 12.91 -4.22 -11.13
CA GLY A 37 13.11 -4.47 -12.55
C GLY A 37 13.19 -5.98 -12.88
N ARG A 38 14.23 -6.38 -13.64
CA ARG A 38 14.45 -7.79 -14.01
C ARG A 38 15.11 -8.63 -12.90
N GLN A 39 15.46 -8.02 -11.76
CA GLN A 39 16.16 -8.67 -10.65
C GLN A 39 15.22 -9.44 -9.71
N TYR A 40 13.91 -9.38 -9.96
CA TYR A 40 12.91 -10.15 -9.25
C TYR A 40 12.42 -11.34 -10.10
N PRO A 41 13.16 -12.46 -10.13
CA PRO A 41 12.70 -13.66 -10.79
C PRO A 41 11.48 -14.25 -10.05
N PRO A 42 10.56 -14.91 -10.75
CA PRO A 42 9.43 -15.57 -10.12
C PRO A 42 9.92 -16.61 -9.10
N GLY A 43 9.55 -16.43 -7.82
CA GLY A 43 9.88 -17.36 -6.75
C GLY A 43 10.92 -16.85 -5.73
N ASP A 44 11.59 -15.72 -6.00
CA ASP A 44 12.46 -15.10 -5.00
C ASP A 44 11.63 -14.49 -3.87
N GLU A 45 11.95 -14.87 -2.64
CA GLU A 45 11.31 -14.33 -1.44
C GLU A 45 12.00 -13.02 -1.07
N CYS A 46 11.32 -11.89 -1.28
CA CYS A 46 11.78 -10.62 -0.72
C CYS A 46 11.44 -10.55 0.78
N ILE A 47 12.20 -9.74 1.52
CA ILE A 47 11.89 -9.35 2.89
C ILE A 47 11.47 -7.88 2.85
N ILE A 48 10.31 -7.58 3.43
CA ILE A 48 9.79 -6.22 3.58
C ILE A 48 9.74 -5.85 5.06
N ARG A 49 10.29 -4.68 5.40
CA ARG A 49 10.09 -4.01 6.68
C ARG A 49 9.23 -2.77 6.45
N ALA A 50 8.20 -2.59 7.25
CA ALA A 50 7.34 -1.43 7.19
C ALA A 50 7.32 -0.71 8.53
N GLY A 51 7.43 0.62 8.52
CA GLY A 51 7.46 1.44 9.73
C GLY A 51 6.15 1.39 10.52
N LYS A 52 5.00 1.12 9.87
CA LYS A 52 3.72 0.97 10.57
C LYS A 52 2.77 -0.02 9.91
N ARG A 53 1.81 -0.50 10.71
CA ARG A 53 0.69 -1.30 10.24
C ARG A 53 -0.38 -0.40 9.67
N PHE A 54 -0.81 -0.67 8.44
CA PHE A 54 -1.93 0.01 7.78
C PHE A 54 -2.47 -0.85 6.63
N CYS A 55 -3.54 -0.39 5.97
CA CYS A 55 -4.24 -1.13 4.90
C CYS A 55 -3.31 -1.50 3.73
N GLY A 56 -2.36 -0.64 3.39
CA GLY A 56 -1.51 -0.83 2.22
C GLY A 56 -0.55 -2.02 2.29
N LEU A 57 -0.33 -2.60 3.48
CA LEU A 57 0.45 -3.82 3.61
C LEU A 57 -0.14 -4.97 2.81
N ASP A 58 -1.46 -5.01 2.62
CA ASP A 58 -2.13 -6.04 1.82
C ASP A 58 -1.69 -6.04 0.35
N ALA A 59 -1.42 -4.86 -0.22
CA ALA A 59 -0.87 -4.76 -1.56
C ALA A 59 0.55 -5.31 -1.65
N LEU A 60 1.39 -5.03 -0.64
CA LEU A 60 2.75 -5.57 -0.55
C LEU A 60 2.72 -7.10 -0.42
N GLN A 61 1.84 -7.64 0.43
CA GLN A 61 1.66 -9.07 0.58
C GLN A 61 1.31 -9.76 -0.73
N LEU A 62 0.36 -9.18 -1.47
CA LEU A 62 -0.17 -9.81 -2.67
C LEU A 62 0.74 -9.66 -3.89
N LEU A 63 1.37 -8.50 -4.07
CA LEU A 63 2.14 -8.17 -5.27
C LEU A 63 3.63 -8.52 -5.16
N LEU A 64 4.21 -8.44 -3.95
CA LEU A 64 5.62 -8.75 -3.70
C LEU A 64 5.81 -10.11 -3.02
N GLY A 65 4.73 -10.79 -2.65
CA GLY A 65 4.78 -12.13 -2.04
C GLY A 65 5.40 -12.17 -0.64
N ALA A 66 5.67 -11.01 -0.03
CA ALA A 66 6.15 -10.85 1.34
C ALA A 66 4.97 -10.80 2.30
N THR A 67 4.73 -11.88 3.03
CA THR A 67 3.52 -12.05 3.86
C THR A 67 3.85 -12.18 5.34
N TYR A 68 2.90 -11.82 6.19
CA TYR A 68 3.02 -12.09 7.63
C TYR A 68 3.19 -13.58 7.91
N GLY A 69 2.44 -14.44 7.20
CA GLY A 69 2.46 -15.90 7.43
C GLY A 69 3.81 -16.56 7.10
N LYS A 70 4.53 -16.03 6.10
CA LYS A 70 5.89 -16.45 5.76
C LYS A 70 6.96 -15.82 6.66
N GLY A 71 6.62 -14.79 7.42
CA GLY A 71 7.57 -14.05 8.28
C GLY A 71 8.48 -13.08 7.54
N ASN A 72 8.32 -12.94 6.21
CA ASN A 72 9.11 -12.04 5.37
C ASN A 72 8.44 -10.67 5.16
N LEU A 73 7.32 -10.38 5.85
CA LEU A 73 6.82 -9.03 6.08
C LEU A 73 6.86 -8.70 7.58
N GLN A 74 7.58 -7.64 7.94
CA GLN A 74 7.83 -7.22 9.32
C GLN A 74 7.35 -5.78 9.52
N VAL A 75 6.82 -5.48 10.72
CA VAL A 75 6.39 -4.13 11.08
C VAL A 75 7.13 -3.67 12.33
N GLU A 76 7.81 -2.53 12.22
CA GLU A 76 8.76 -2.03 13.23
C GLU A 76 8.14 -1.04 14.23
N ALA A 77 6.87 -0.67 14.04
CA ALA A 77 6.09 0.19 14.94
C ALA A 77 6.70 1.58 15.20
N GLU A 78 7.33 2.15 14.18
CA GLU A 78 7.89 3.51 14.15
C GLU A 78 6.84 4.62 13.93
N ASP A 79 5.60 4.24 13.61
CA ASP A 79 4.47 5.11 13.25
C ASP A 79 4.75 6.07 12.07
N ARG A 80 5.59 5.64 11.13
CA ARG A 80 5.87 6.34 9.86
C ARG A 80 5.58 5.47 8.64
N TYR A 81 5.27 6.11 7.52
CA TYR A 81 5.12 5.45 6.22
C TYR A 81 6.48 5.23 5.55
N HIS A 82 7.29 4.37 6.17
CA HIS A 82 8.59 3.95 5.68
C HIS A 82 8.53 2.47 5.27
N PHE A 83 9.24 2.13 4.20
CA PHE A 83 9.32 0.77 3.69
C PHE A 83 10.72 0.44 3.22
N GLU A 84 11.24 -0.70 3.67
CA GLU A 84 12.48 -1.29 3.16
C GLU A 84 12.14 -2.63 2.51
N LEU A 85 12.61 -2.84 1.28
CA LEU A 85 12.63 -4.14 0.62
C LEU A 85 14.08 -4.60 0.48
N SER A 86 14.34 -5.86 0.82
CA SER A 86 15.61 -6.52 0.57
C SER A 86 15.41 -7.87 -0.12
N LEU A 87 16.37 -8.27 -0.95
CA LEU A 87 16.39 -9.57 -1.60
C LEU A 87 17.51 -10.43 -0.97
N PRO A 88 17.17 -11.50 -0.22
CA PRO A 88 18.16 -12.40 0.34
C PRO A 88 19.10 -12.95 -0.73
N GLY A 89 20.42 -12.93 -0.46
CA GLY A 89 21.43 -13.40 -1.41
C GLY A 89 21.72 -12.42 -2.56
N GLN A 90 21.02 -11.30 -2.62
CA GLN A 90 21.37 -10.17 -3.48
C GLN A 90 21.74 -8.98 -2.61
N SER A 91 22.72 -8.20 -3.06
CA SER A 91 23.05 -6.94 -2.41
C SER A 91 22.09 -5.82 -2.80
N LEU A 92 20.78 -6.05 -2.80
CA LEU A 92 19.79 -5.06 -3.23
C LEU A 92 18.92 -4.62 -2.06
N ARG A 93 18.87 -3.30 -1.84
CA ARG A 93 17.94 -2.67 -0.90
C ARG A 93 17.20 -1.53 -1.57
N ILE A 94 15.88 -1.51 -1.41
CA ILE A 94 15.01 -0.42 -1.87
C ILE A 94 14.36 0.19 -0.64
N GLU A 95 14.49 1.51 -0.50
CA GLU A 95 13.92 2.28 0.59
C GLU A 95 12.93 3.30 0.04
N LEU A 96 11.70 3.29 0.58
CA LEU A 96 10.64 4.21 0.24
C LEU A 96 10.15 4.94 1.48
N GLU A 97 9.92 6.24 1.36
CA GLU A 97 9.24 7.04 2.37
C GLU A 97 8.15 7.87 1.71
N LEU A 98 6.95 7.89 2.30
CA LEU A 98 5.81 8.64 1.76
C LEU A 98 5.78 10.06 2.32
N THR A 99 5.24 10.99 1.55
CA THR A 99 5.10 12.37 2.02
C THR A 99 4.11 12.48 3.19
N PRO A 100 4.29 13.45 4.11
CA PRO A 100 3.32 13.70 5.18
C PRO A 100 1.91 14.06 4.67
N ARG A 101 1.76 14.36 3.37
CA ARG A 101 0.47 14.64 2.74
C ARG A 101 -0.51 13.48 2.88
N LEU A 102 -0.02 12.23 3.03
CA LEU A 102 -0.88 11.09 3.34
C LEU A 102 -1.61 11.20 4.67
N ALA A 103 -1.06 11.94 5.65
CA ALA A 103 -1.76 12.16 6.92
C ALA A 103 -3.10 12.91 6.70
N VAL A 104 -3.17 13.81 5.72
CA VAL A 104 -4.42 14.53 5.38
C VAL A 104 -5.50 13.54 4.90
N TYR A 105 -5.13 12.64 4.00
CA TYR A 105 -6.05 11.60 3.51
C TYR A 105 -6.41 10.61 4.61
N GLU A 106 -5.49 10.29 5.51
CA GLU A 106 -5.72 9.43 6.65
C GLU A 106 -6.72 10.05 7.64
N GLU A 107 -6.59 11.34 7.95
CA GLU A 107 -7.53 12.07 8.80
C GLU A 107 -8.94 12.10 8.20
N GLN A 108 -9.05 12.48 6.91
CA GLN A 108 -10.32 12.48 6.18
C GLN A 108 -10.94 11.08 6.12
N TRP A 109 -10.12 10.06 5.86
CA TRP A 109 -10.55 8.66 5.88
C TRP A 109 -11.08 8.25 7.26
N GLN A 110 -10.34 8.55 8.33
CA GLN A 110 -10.74 8.20 9.68
C GLN A 110 -12.10 8.84 10.03
N GLN A 111 -12.32 10.09 9.63
CA GLN A 111 -13.61 10.76 9.81
C GLN A 111 -14.75 10.01 9.09
N LEU A 112 -14.59 9.72 7.80
CA LEU A 112 -15.58 8.98 7.01
C LEU A 112 -15.83 7.57 7.57
N PHE A 113 -14.78 6.90 8.02
CA PHE A 113 -14.88 5.56 8.60
C PHE A 113 -15.67 5.56 9.92
N GLN A 114 -15.41 6.54 10.80
CA GLN A 114 -16.18 6.71 12.03
C GLN A 114 -17.65 7.04 11.74
N GLU A 115 -17.92 7.91 10.77
CA GLU A 115 -19.30 8.22 10.35
C GLU A 115 -20.02 6.95 9.84
N LYS A 116 -19.34 6.14 9.02
CA LYS A 116 -19.86 4.88 8.48
C LYS A 116 -20.20 3.86 9.58
N LEU A 117 -19.42 3.81 10.66
CA LEU A 117 -19.61 2.90 11.79
C LEU A 117 -20.66 3.39 12.79
N SER A 118 -21.00 4.68 12.79
CA SER A 118 -21.91 5.25 13.78
C SER A 118 -23.29 4.56 13.75
N PRO A 119 -23.83 4.11 14.91
CA PRO A 119 -25.08 3.35 14.97
C PRO A 119 -26.33 4.20 14.70
N VAL A 120 -26.21 5.53 14.65
CA VAL A 120 -27.31 6.46 14.42
C VAL A 120 -27.45 6.74 12.93
N LYS A 121 -28.39 6.02 12.30
CA LYS A 121 -29.08 6.41 11.05
C LYS A 121 -28.27 7.24 10.06
N ASN A 122 -27.43 6.63 9.24
CA ASN A 122 -27.01 7.29 8.01
C ASN A 122 -27.49 6.49 6.80
N GLY A 123 -28.57 6.99 6.18
CA GLY A 123 -28.95 6.65 4.81
C GLY A 123 -27.91 7.09 3.77
N ARG A 124 -26.76 7.63 4.22
CA ARG A 124 -25.63 8.12 3.44
C ARG A 124 -24.49 7.10 3.26
N LYS A 125 -24.70 5.81 3.58
CA LYS A 125 -23.62 4.81 3.52
C LYS A 125 -22.98 4.71 2.14
N SER A 126 -23.79 4.77 1.08
CA SER A 126 -23.35 4.77 -0.30
C SER A 126 -22.49 5.99 -0.64
N GLU A 127 -22.88 7.16 -0.15
CA GLU A 127 -22.22 8.45 -0.35
C GLU A 127 -20.88 8.44 0.36
N ILE A 128 -20.83 7.98 1.61
CA ILE A 128 -19.58 7.82 2.35
C ILE A 128 -18.63 6.86 1.60
N ILE A 129 -19.14 5.75 1.07
CA ILE A 129 -18.31 4.82 0.27
C ILE A 129 -17.81 5.51 -1.00
N ALA A 130 -18.63 6.30 -1.68
CA ALA A 130 -18.22 7.07 -2.86
C ALA A 130 -17.13 8.08 -2.50
N GLU A 131 -17.30 8.85 -1.43
CA GLU A 131 -16.30 9.80 -0.91
C GLU A 131 -14.98 9.09 -0.55
N MET A 132 -15.05 7.88 0.05
CA MET A 132 -13.87 7.06 0.34
C MET A 132 -13.14 6.61 -0.94
N VAL A 133 -13.89 6.26 -1.99
CA VAL A 133 -13.33 5.89 -3.30
C VAL A 133 -12.71 7.10 -3.98
N GLU A 134 -13.33 8.28 -3.89
CA GLU A 134 -12.77 9.53 -4.42
C GLU A 134 -11.46 9.90 -3.74
N LEU A 135 -11.36 9.79 -2.41
CA LEU A 135 -10.11 10.00 -1.69
C LEU A 135 -9.02 9.00 -2.11
N ALA A 136 -9.39 7.73 -2.32
CA ALA A 136 -8.46 6.73 -2.80
C ALA A 136 -7.95 7.06 -4.22
N GLN A 137 -8.84 7.55 -5.09
CA GLN A 137 -8.48 7.99 -6.44
C GLN A 137 -7.53 9.20 -6.39
N GLN A 138 -7.78 10.17 -5.50
CA GLN A 138 -6.85 11.30 -5.32
C GLN A 138 -5.45 10.83 -4.92
N VAL A 139 -5.33 9.81 -4.06
CA VAL A 139 -4.02 9.21 -3.73
C VAL A 139 -3.39 8.52 -4.94
N MET A 140 -4.18 7.85 -5.77
CA MET A 140 -3.70 7.23 -7.02
C MET A 140 -3.20 8.28 -8.03
N ASP A 141 -3.85 9.44 -8.09
CA ASP A 141 -3.58 10.49 -9.07
C ASP A 141 -2.46 11.47 -8.66
N LEU A 142 -1.97 11.41 -7.41
CA LEU A 142 -0.83 12.23 -6.98
C LEU A 142 0.39 11.90 -7.86
N GLU A 143 1.13 12.91 -8.29
CA GLU A 143 2.41 12.70 -8.98
C GLU A 143 3.41 11.99 -8.05
N ASP A 144 4.38 11.28 -8.62
CA ASP A 144 5.35 10.51 -7.83
C ASP A 144 6.15 11.41 -6.88
N GLU A 145 6.50 12.63 -7.30
CA GLU A 145 7.21 13.62 -6.48
C GLU A 145 6.34 14.19 -5.34
N GLU A 146 5.01 14.14 -5.47
CA GLU A 146 4.09 14.54 -4.40
C GLU A 146 3.80 13.39 -3.43
N PHE A 147 3.99 12.14 -3.85
CA PHE A 147 3.66 10.94 -3.09
C PHE A 147 4.87 10.35 -2.37
N PHE A 148 6.02 10.24 -3.03
CA PHE A 148 7.25 9.70 -2.47
C PHE A 148 8.17 10.83 -1.99
N LEU A 149 8.41 10.89 -0.69
CA LEU A 149 9.46 11.72 -0.11
C LEU A 149 10.85 11.19 -0.45
N LYS A 150 10.98 9.85 -0.52
CA LYS A 150 12.23 9.17 -0.81
C LYS A 150 11.97 7.91 -1.64
N VAL A 151 12.81 7.72 -2.65
CA VAL A 151 13.01 6.44 -3.35
C VAL A 151 14.51 6.25 -3.53
N GLU A 152 15.09 5.26 -2.84
CA GLU A 152 16.52 4.99 -2.91
C GLU A 152 16.77 3.49 -3.13
N THR A 153 17.54 3.17 -4.17
CA THR A 153 17.96 1.81 -4.49
C THR A 153 19.48 1.71 -4.30
N ARG A 154 19.92 0.81 -3.42
CA ARG A 154 21.34 0.58 -3.12
C ARG A 154 21.75 -0.81 -3.56
N GLN A 155 22.92 -0.88 -4.21
CA GLN A 155 23.63 -2.11 -4.49
C GLN A 155 24.82 -2.20 -3.52
N GLU A 156 24.76 -3.11 -2.54
CA GLU A 156 25.82 -3.33 -1.53
C GLU A 156 27.01 -4.18 -2.03
#